data_AF-A0A8H7G3W7-F1
#
_entry.id   AF-A0A8H7G3W7-F1
#
_cell.length_a   1.000
_cell.length_b   1.000
_cell.length_c   1.000
_cell.angle_alpha   90.00
_cell.angle_beta   90.00
_cell.angle_gamma   90.00
#
_symmetry.space_group_name_H-M   'P 1'
#
loop_
_entity.id
_entity.type
_entity.pdbx_description
1 polymer ?
#
loop_
_entity_poly.entity_id
_entity_poly.type
_entity_poly.pdbx_seq_one_letter_code
_entity_poly.pdbx_strand_id
1 'polypeptide(L)'
;MLLTSVLFSRIPFILSNAVAFHIALTPPNEPPSQSEQAAAKVDRMEQIYASMQSWLPHLNRLFYMTLTLVECAAILRAIAPNSTLASLVSTGVPALHSKPTLIFLLGWALATTGAALRAVCYRAMGRLFTFELSIRKNHALITHGPYAWVRHPSYTGFFLFMGGIYLCQLCPGALLGDWIGGLGLETRRLMCAVGVVQEVMQVKGVVGRAVKEDEMMKGEFGRDWDEWARRVPARLVPFVF
;
A
#
# COMPACT_ATOMS: atom_id res chain seq x y z
N MET A 1 -15.60 -11.88 30.31
CA MET A 1 -16.20 -10.69 29.67
C MET A 1 -15.14 -9.68 29.20
N LEU A 2 -14.24 -9.19 30.06
CA LEU A 2 -13.26 -8.14 29.70
C LEU A 2 -12.19 -8.55 28.66
N LEU A 3 -11.75 -9.81 28.63
CA LEU A 3 -10.79 -10.27 27.62
C LEU A 3 -11.48 -10.43 26.24
N THR A 4 -12.70 -10.95 26.26
CA THR A 4 -13.56 -11.18 25.10
C THR A 4 -13.89 -9.88 24.36
N SER A 5 -14.22 -8.82 25.09
CA SER A 5 -14.56 -7.51 24.50
C SER A 5 -13.37 -6.82 23.83
N VAL A 6 -12.15 -7.01 24.34
CA VAL A 6 -10.95 -6.35 23.80
C VAL A 6 -10.34 -7.09 22.60
N LEU A 7 -10.56 -8.41 22.49
CA LEU A 7 -10.21 -9.14 21.27
C LEU A 7 -11.18 -8.81 20.14
N PHE A 8 -12.47 -8.70 20.46
CA PHE A 8 -13.49 -8.31 19.50
C PHE A 8 -13.22 -6.93 18.88
N SER A 9 -12.69 -5.98 19.66
CA SER A 9 -12.37 -4.63 19.15
C SER A 9 -11.27 -4.60 18.09
N ARG A 10 -10.51 -5.68 17.89
CA ARG A 10 -9.48 -5.77 16.85
C ARG A 10 -10.05 -6.03 15.44
N ILE A 11 -11.20 -6.70 15.36
CA ILE A 11 -11.82 -7.10 14.09
C ILE A 11 -12.13 -5.88 13.20
N PRO A 12 -12.77 -4.79 13.69
CA PRO A 12 -13.02 -3.62 12.86
C PRO A 12 -11.75 -3.01 12.26
N PHE A 13 -10.64 -2.98 13.00
CA PHE A 13 -9.37 -2.46 12.51
C PHE A 13 -8.80 -3.33 11.38
N ILE A 14 -8.80 -4.66 11.56
CA ILE A 14 -8.31 -5.61 10.54
C ILE A 14 -9.17 -5.52 9.26
N LEU A 15 -10.50 -5.49 9.39
CA LEU A 15 -11.41 -5.35 8.25
C LEU A 15 -11.23 -3.99 7.54
N SER A 16 -11.06 -2.91 8.30
CA SER A 16 -10.81 -1.59 7.69
C SER A 16 -9.46 -1.53 6.98
N ASN A 17 -8.42 -2.21 7.48
CA ASN A 17 -7.16 -2.36 6.76
C ASN A 17 -7.31 -3.16 5.48
N ALA A 18 -8.17 -4.19 5.45
CA ALA A 18 -8.48 -4.92 4.23
C ALA A 18 -9.12 -4.00 3.17
N VAL A 19 -10.06 -3.13 3.58
CA VAL A 19 -10.63 -2.10 2.71
C VAL A 19 -9.57 -1.10 2.24
N ALA A 20 -8.73 -0.61 3.16
CA ALA A 20 -7.63 0.30 2.83
C ALA A 20 -6.67 -0.33 1.81
N PHE A 21 -6.36 -1.62 1.96
CA PHE A 21 -5.51 -2.39 1.06
C PHE A 21 -6.13 -2.52 -0.33
N HIS A 22 -7.43 -2.82 -0.39
CA HIS A 22 -8.17 -2.86 -1.64
C HIS A 22 -8.14 -1.51 -2.35
N ILE A 23 -8.41 -0.41 -1.65
CA ILE A 23 -8.39 0.93 -2.22
C ILE A 23 -6.98 1.30 -2.70
N ALA A 24 -5.96 1.09 -1.87
CA ALA A 24 -4.60 1.54 -2.16
C ALA A 24 -3.98 0.82 -3.37
N LEU A 25 -4.28 -0.46 -3.58
CA LEU A 25 -3.67 -1.29 -4.62
C LEU A 25 -4.59 -1.62 -5.80
N THR A 26 -5.81 -1.09 -5.86
CA THR A 26 -6.68 -1.22 -7.04
C THR A 26 -6.52 0.02 -7.92
N PRO A 27 -6.10 -0.12 -9.19
CA PRO A 27 -6.08 0.99 -10.13
C PRO A 27 -7.50 1.57 -10.30
N PRO A 28 -7.68 2.90 -10.22
CA PRO A 28 -9.00 3.51 -10.37
C PRO A 28 -9.50 3.53 -11.82
N ASN A 29 -8.61 3.30 -12.79
CA ASN A 29 -8.89 3.31 -14.22
C ASN A 29 -8.25 2.09 -14.89
N GLU A 30 -8.75 1.74 -16.07
CA GLU A 30 -8.18 0.70 -16.92
C GLU A 30 -6.71 1.00 -17.28
N PRO A 31 -5.88 -0.02 -17.53
CA PRO A 31 -4.50 0.20 -17.98
C PRO A 31 -4.44 1.08 -19.25
N PRO A 32 -3.40 1.91 -19.41
CA PRO A 32 -3.25 2.73 -20.60
C PRO A 32 -3.02 1.89 -21.85
N SER A 33 -3.52 2.37 -22.99
CA SER A 33 -3.34 1.68 -24.27
C SER A 33 -1.86 1.68 -24.70
N GLN A 34 -1.49 0.79 -25.63
CA GLN A 34 -0.12 0.74 -26.14
C GLN A 34 0.33 2.08 -26.76
N SER A 35 -0.57 2.83 -27.39
CA SER A 35 -0.23 4.15 -27.95
C SER A 35 -0.02 5.21 -26.86
N GLU A 36 -0.80 5.18 -25.77
CA GLU A 36 -0.62 6.08 -24.62
C GLU A 36 0.69 5.79 -23.86
N GLN A 37 1.10 4.52 -23.79
CA GLN A 37 2.40 4.11 -23.24
C GLN A 37 3.57 4.46 -24.19
N ALA A 38 3.39 4.31 -25.50
CA ALA A 38 4.40 4.70 -26.48
C ALA A 38 4.64 6.22 -26.48
N ALA A 39 3.58 7.03 -26.32
CA ALA A 39 3.69 8.48 -26.18
C ALA A 39 4.53 8.89 -24.95
N ALA A 40 4.44 8.12 -23.88
CA ALA A 40 5.26 8.26 -22.66
C ALA A 40 6.72 7.80 -22.84
N LYS A 41 7.13 7.30 -24.01
CA LYS A 41 8.50 6.82 -24.31
C LYS A 41 9.00 5.79 -23.28
N VAL A 42 8.12 4.91 -22.83
CA VAL A 42 8.36 3.91 -21.80
C VAL A 42 9.49 2.95 -22.20
N ASP A 43 10.58 2.94 -21.41
CA ASP A 43 11.73 2.06 -21.64
C ASP A 43 11.44 0.58 -21.28
N ARG A 44 12.35 -0.34 -21.63
CA ARG A 44 12.19 -1.80 -21.38
C ARG A 44 12.02 -2.12 -19.89
N MET A 45 12.70 -1.41 -18.99
CA MET A 45 12.55 -1.65 -17.55
C MET A 45 11.15 -1.23 -17.09
N GLU A 46 10.65 -0.10 -17.57
CA GLU A 46 9.29 0.35 -17.27
C GLU A 46 8.22 -0.58 -17.85
N GLN A 47 8.46 -1.21 -19.01
CA GLN A 47 7.56 -2.25 -19.55
C GLN A 47 7.51 -3.49 -18.63
N ILE A 48 8.66 -3.89 -18.07
CA ILE A 48 8.71 -4.97 -17.07
C ILE A 48 7.97 -4.56 -15.80
N TYR A 49 8.16 -3.34 -15.31
CA TYR A 49 7.41 -2.81 -14.16
C TYR A 49 5.91 -2.76 -14.43
N ALA A 50 5.47 -2.26 -15.59
CA ALA A 50 4.07 -2.22 -15.99
C ALA A 50 3.46 -3.62 -16.05
N SER A 51 4.19 -4.60 -16.61
CA SER A 51 3.79 -6.00 -16.58
C SER A 51 3.62 -6.51 -15.15
N MET A 52 4.56 -6.25 -14.25
CA MET A 52 4.43 -6.60 -12.82
C MET A 52 3.19 -5.95 -12.19
N GLN A 53 2.93 -4.67 -12.47
CA GLN A 53 1.77 -3.94 -11.93
C GLN A 53 0.43 -4.50 -12.40
N SER A 54 0.39 -5.21 -13.53
CA SER A 54 -0.86 -5.82 -14.03
C SER A 54 -1.36 -7.02 -13.21
N TRP A 55 -0.48 -7.75 -12.51
CA TRP A 55 -0.86 -8.96 -11.76
C TRP A 55 -0.44 -8.95 -10.29
N LEU A 56 0.66 -8.29 -9.93
CA LEU A 56 1.19 -8.29 -8.56
C LEU A 56 0.20 -7.70 -7.55
N PRO A 57 -0.54 -6.61 -7.82
CA PRO A 57 -1.56 -6.12 -6.90
C PRO A 57 -2.67 -7.14 -6.63
N HIS A 58 -3.04 -7.96 -7.62
CA HIS A 58 -4.05 -9.00 -7.44
C HIS A 58 -3.57 -10.12 -6.51
N LEU A 59 -2.31 -10.56 -6.67
CA LEU A 59 -1.70 -11.54 -5.77
C LEU A 59 -1.55 -10.99 -4.34
N ASN A 60 -1.04 -9.75 -4.21
CA ASN A 60 -0.91 -9.09 -2.93
C ASN A 60 -2.26 -8.95 -2.22
N ARG A 61 -3.31 -8.60 -2.98
CA ARG A 61 -4.67 -8.52 -2.44
C ARG A 61 -5.19 -9.88 -2.00
N LEU A 62 -5.03 -10.93 -2.82
CA LEU A 62 -5.45 -12.27 -2.45
C LEU A 62 -4.74 -12.74 -1.18
N PHE A 63 -3.42 -12.53 -1.11
CA PHE A 63 -2.62 -12.85 0.07
C PHE A 63 -3.12 -12.09 1.30
N TYR A 64 -3.30 -10.77 1.19
CA TYR A 64 -3.72 -9.94 2.32
C TYR A 64 -5.15 -10.22 2.79
N MET A 65 -6.07 -10.49 1.87
CA MET A 65 -7.44 -10.92 2.21
C MET A 65 -7.41 -12.27 2.92
N THR A 66 -6.60 -13.21 2.46
CA THR A 66 -6.43 -14.51 3.12
C THR A 66 -5.90 -14.31 4.54
N LEU A 67 -4.87 -13.50 4.73
CA LEU A 67 -4.31 -13.19 6.04
C LEU A 67 -5.36 -12.54 6.97
N THR A 68 -6.12 -11.57 6.46
CA THR A 68 -7.22 -10.91 7.17
C THR A 68 -8.28 -11.92 7.64
N LEU A 69 -8.69 -12.83 6.75
CA LEU A 69 -9.67 -13.87 7.07
C LEU A 69 -9.14 -14.84 8.14
N VAL A 70 -7.87 -15.24 8.04
CA VAL A 70 -7.22 -16.11 9.04
C VAL A 70 -7.11 -15.40 10.39
N GLU A 71 -6.76 -14.11 10.44
CA GLU A 71 -6.72 -13.35 11.69
C GLU A 71 -8.11 -13.22 12.33
N CYS A 72 -9.15 -12.93 11.53
CA CYS A 72 -10.53 -12.88 12.03
C CYS A 72 -10.96 -14.24 12.59
N ALA A 73 -10.66 -15.32 11.88
CA ALA A 73 -10.91 -16.69 12.30
C ALA A 73 -10.19 -17.05 13.61
N ALA A 74 -8.92 -16.66 13.76
CA ALA A 74 -8.14 -16.85 14.98
C ALA A 74 -8.74 -16.11 16.20
N ILE A 75 -9.23 -14.88 15.99
CA ILE A 75 -9.90 -14.09 17.04
C ILE A 75 -11.25 -14.72 17.43
N LEU A 76 -12.04 -15.15 16.44
CA LEU A 76 -13.34 -15.77 16.68
C LEU A 76 -13.20 -17.10 17.44
N ARG A 77 -12.18 -17.92 17.11
CA ARG A 77 -11.84 -19.13 17.86
C ARG A 77 -11.43 -18.83 19.30
N ALA A 78 -10.68 -17.75 19.55
CA ALA A 78 -10.29 -17.33 20.89
C ALA A 78 -11.48 -16.84 21.74
N ILE A 79 -12.48 -16.21 21.10
CA ILE A 79 -13.65 -15.64 21.77
C ILE A 79 -14.75 -16.67 22.01
N ALA A 80 -14.98 -17.57 21.06
CA ALA A 80 -16.07 -18.54 21.07
C ALA A 80 -15.58 -19.95 20.64
N PRO A 81 -14.72 -20.60 21.45
CA PRO A 81 -14.04 -21.85 21.07
C PRO A 81 -15.00 -23.02 20.79
N ASN A 82 -16.19 -23.01 21.40
CA ASN A 82 -17.20 -24.06 21.24
C ASN A 82 -18.23 -23.75 20.13
N SER A 83 -18.05 -22.68 19.35
CA SER A 83 -18.96 -22.34 18.26
C SER A 83 -18.70 -23.19 17.01
N THR A 84 -19.75 -23.47 16.23
CA THR A 84 -19.62 -24.12 14.91
C THR A 84 -18.66 -23.34 14.00
N LEU A 85 -18.63 -22.02 14.12
CA LEU A 85 -17.71 -21.16 13.36
C LEU A 85 -16.24 -21.39 13.75
N ALA A 86 -15.95 -21.60 15.03
CA ALA A 86 -14.60 -21.96 15.49
C ALA A 86 -14.16 -23.34 14.99
N SER A 87 -15.10 -24.28 14.80
CA SER A 87 -14.81 -25.62 14.27
C SER A 87 -14.43 -25.63 12.78
N LEU A 88 -14.80 -24.59 12.03
CA LEU A 88 -14.42 -24.38 10.63
C LEU A 88 -13.00 -23.79 10.48
N VAL A 89 -12.44 -23.25 11.57
CA VAL A 89 -11.07 -22.71 11.59
C VAL A 89 -10.11 -23.85 11.89
N SER A 90 -9.13 -24.08 11.00
CA SER A 90 -8.19 -25.19 11.18
C SER A 90 -7.48 -25.10 12.54
N THR A 91 -7.28 -26.26 13.18
CA THR A 91 -6.64 -26.35 14.50
C THR A 91 -5.21 -25.82 14.49
N GLY A 92 -4.57 -25.79 13.31
CA GLY A 92 -3.21 -25.31 13.08
C GLY A 92 -3.04 -23.78 13.09
N VAL A 93 -4.11 -22.99 13.12
CA VAL A 93 -4.02 -21.53 13.31
C VAL A 93 -3.95 -21.22 14.81
N PRO A 94 -2.87 -20.60 15.31
CA PRO A 94 -2.78 -20.19 16.71
C PRO A 94 -3.91 -19.20 17.06
N ALA A 95 -4.57 -19.43 18.19
CA ALA A 95 -5.57 -18.48 18.67
C ALA A 95 -4.91 -17.16 19.08
N LEU A 96 -5.47 -16.05 18.58
CA LEU A 96 -4.93 -14.71 18.79
C LEU A 96 -5.54 -14.10 20.05
N HIS A 97 -4.75 -13.99 21.11
CA HIS A 97 -5.18 -13.48 22.42
C HIS A 97 -4.65 -12.07 22.73
N SER A 98 -4.01 -11.44 21.75
CA SER A 98 -3.35 -10.14 21.92
C SER A 98 -4.28 -8.99 21.54
N LYS A 99 -4.44 -8.07 22.50
CA LYS A 99 -5.13 -6.79 22.33
C LYS A 99 -4.41 -5.94 21.28
N PRO A 100 -5.10 -5.01 20.57
CA PRO A 100 -4.43 -4.03 19.72
C PRO A 100 -3.38 -3.25 20.52
N THR A 101 -2.11 -3.39 20.13
CA THR A 101 -1.00 -2.65 20.75
C THR A 101 -0.96 -1.22 20.21
N LEU A 102 -0.23 -0.32 20.87
CA LEU A 102 -0.01 1.03 20.34
C LEU A 102 0.66 0.99 18.96
N ILE A 103 1.61 0.07 18.74
CA ILE A 103 2.29 -0.12 17.45
C ILE A 103 1.28 -0.54 16.38
N PHE A 104 0.36 -1.47 16.71
CA PHE A 104 -0.71 -1.87 15.80
C PHE A 104 -1.63 -0.69 15.46
N LEU A 105 -2.04 0.10 16.44
CA LEU A 105 -2.93 1.26 16.21
C LEU A 105 -2.24 2.35 15.38
N LEU A 106 -0.95 2.61 15.61
CA LEU A 106 -0.15 3.50 14.77
C LEU A 106 -0.03 2.98 13.34
N GLY A 107 0.25 1.67 13.18
CA GLY A 107 0.27 1.02 11.88
C GLY A 107 -1.06 1.15 11.14
N TRP A 108 -2.17 0.93 11.84
CA TRP A 108 -3.52 1.07 11.28
C TRP A 108 -3.81 2.51 10.86
N ALA A 109 -3.44 3.49 11.68
CA ALA A 109 -3.62 4.91 11.38
C ALA A 109 -2.81 5.31 10.13
N LEU A 110 -1.55 4.86 10.03
CA LEU A 110 -0.70 5.09 8.85
C LEU A 110 -1.26 4.42 7.59
N ALA A 111 -1.68 3.15 7.71
CA ALA A 111 -2.27 2.38 6.61
C ALA A 111 -3.51 3.08 6.05
N THR A 112 -4.44 3.44 6.94
CA THR A 112 -5.70 4.10 6.59
C THR A 112 -5.46 5.49 6.01
N THR A 113 -4.56 6.28 6.61
CA THR A 113 -4.21 7.62 6.11
C THR A 113 -3.55 7.56 4.73
N GLY A 114 -2.63 6.62 4.52
CA GLY A 114 -1.97 6.41 3.24
C GLY A 114 -2.96 6.01 2.13
N ALA A 115 -3.86 5.07 2.42
CA ALA A 115 -4.91 4.66 1.49
C ALA A 115 -5.90 5.79 1.18
N ALA A 116 -6.30 6.57 2.19
CA ALA A 116 -7.16 7.73 2.01
C ALA A 116 -6.48 8.79 1.13
N LEU A 117 -5.20 9.10 1.37
CA LEU A 117 -4.44 10.03 0.54
C LEU A 117 -4.38 9.56 -0.93
N ARG A 118 -4.14 8.27 -1.16
CA ARG A 118 -4.20 7.69 -2.52
C ARG A 118 -5.58 7.85 -3.15
N ALA A 119 -6.65 7.58 -2.40
CA ALA A 119 -8.02 7.75 -2.89
C ALA A 119 -8.32 9.22 -3.27
N VAL A 120 -7.83 10.20 -2.49
CA VAL A 120 -7.94 11.61 -2.85
C VAL A 120 -7.15 11.92 -4.13
N CYS A 121 -5.95 11.35 -4.30
CA CYS A 121 -5.16 11.52 -5.52
C CYS A 121 -5.86 10.92 -6.75
N TYR A 122 -6.46 9.74 -6.60
CA TYR A 122 -7.24 9.10 -7.67
C TYR A 122 -8.40 9.98 -8.10
N ARG A 123 -9.12 10.57 -7.13
CA ARG A 123 -10.22 11.50 -7.42
C ARG A 123 -9.75 12.79 -8.07
N ALA A 124 -8.62 13.35 -7.64
CA ALA A 124 -8.07 14.59 -8.19
C ALA A 124 -7.58 14.42 -9.64
N MET A 125 -6.90 13.32 -9.96
CA MET A 125 -6.46 13.04 -11.33
C MET A 125 -7.56 12.44 -12.21
N GLY A 126 -8.58 11.82 -11.61
CA GLY A 126 -9.67 11.15 -12.32
C GLY A 126 -9.13 10.14 -13.33
N ARG A 127 -9.60 10.23 -14.58
CA ARG A 127 -9.19 9.33 -15.69
C ARG A 127 -7.70 9.39 -16.06
N LEU A 128 -6.98 10.41 -15.60
CA LEU A 128 -5.55 10.57 -15.89
C LEU A 128 -4.67 9.70 -14.97
N PHE A 129 -5.21 9.19 -13.87
CA PHE A 129 -4.46 8.32 -12.95
C PHE A 129 -4.26 6.92 -13.53
N THR A 130 -3.01 6.51 -13.70
CA THR A 130 -2.61 5.13 -14.05
C THR A 130 -1.49 4.66 -13.14
N PHE A 131 -1.36 3.34 -12.98
CA PHE A 131 -0.21 2.77 -12.27
C PHE A 131 1.00 2.68 -13.20
N GLU A 132 0.75 2.56 -14.50
CA GLU A 132 1.72 2.59 -15.58
C GLU A 132 1.98 4.03 -16.02
N LEU A 133 3.22 4.30 -16.41
CA LEU A 133 3.62 5.58 -16.99
C LEU A 133 2.92 5.77 -18.35
N SER A 134 2.12 6.83 -18.50
CA SER A 134 1.37 7.07 -19.74
C SER A 134 0.98 8.54 -19.93
N ILE A 135 0.87 8.94 -21.20
CA ILE A 135 0.22 10.20 -21.60
C ILE A 135 -1.14 9.85 -22.22
N ARG A 136 -2.19 9.95 -21.39
CA ARG A 136 -3.60 9.78 -21.80
C ARG A 136 -4.05 10.80 -22.85
N LYS A 137 -5.04 10.44 -23.67
CA LYS A 137 -5.72 11.40 -24.56
C LYS A 137 -6.26 12.61 -23.78
N ASN A 138 -6.05 13.83 -24.28
CA ASN A 138 -6.39 15.08 -23.58
C ASN A 138 -5.79 15.10 -22.17
N HIS A 139 -4.51 14.75 -22.03
CA HIS A 139 -3.80 14.81 -20.75
C HIS A 139 -3.78 16.25 -20.25
N ALA A 140 -3.90 16.44 -18.95
CA ALA A 140 -3.85 17.76 -18.34
C ALA A 140 -2.95 17.73 -17.11
N LEU A 141 -2.23 18.82 -16.89
CA LEU A 141 -1.42 19.00 -15.69
C LEU A 141 -2.33 19.32 -14.50
N ILE A 142 -2.47 18.38 -13.57
CA ILE A 142 -3.30 18.54 -12.37
C ILE A 142 -2.49 19.21 -11.26
N THR A 143 -2.91 20.40 -10.86
CA THR A 143 -2.17 21.27 -9.91
C THR A 143 -2.94 21.60 -8.64
N HIS A 144 -4.12 21.01 -8.44
CA HIS A 144 -5.00 21.27 -7.30
C HIS A 144 -5.12 20.04 -6.38
N GLY A 145 -5.77 20.22 -5.22
CA GLY A 145 -5.89 19.17 -4.21
C GLY A 145 -4.51 18.80 -3.63
N PRO A 146 -4.19 17.51 -3.46
CA PRO A 146 -2.87 17.09 -2.96
C PRO A 146 -1.69 17.58 -3.83
N TYR A 147 -1.91 17.76 -5.13
CA TYR A 147 -0.89 18.22 -6.09
C TYR A 147 -0.53 19.71 -5.98
N ALA A 148 -1.27 20.47 -5.17
CA ALA A 148 -0.91 21.84 -4.82
C ALA A 148 0.24 21.91 -3.77
N TRP A 149 0.54 20.79 -3.10
CA TRP A 149 1.48 20.73 -1.98
C TRP A 149 2.75 19.93 -2.29
N VAL A 150 2.61 18.83 -3.03
CA VAL A 150 3.72 17.97 -3.48
C VAL A 150 3.41 17.43 -4.87
N ARG A 151 4.45 17.08 -5.65
CA ARG A 151 4.25 16.64 -7.04
C ARG A 151 3.74 15.21 -7.17
N HIS A 152 4.12 14.30 -6.27
CA HIS A 152 3.69 12.90 -6.27
C HIS A 152 3.07 12.45 -4.93
N PRO A 153 1.95 13.07 -4.49
CA PRO A 153 1.30 12.78 -3.21
C PRO A 153 0.82 11.32 -3.10
N SER A 154 0.51 10.67 -4.23
CA SER A 154 0.09 9.27 -4.26
C SER A 154 1.21 8.30 -3.87
N TYR A 155 2.48 8.65 -4.14
CA TYR A 155 3.63 7.85 -3.70
C TYR A 155 3.87 8.00 -2.19
N THR A 156 3.66 9.19 -1.64
CA THR A 156 3.65 9.40 -0.18
C THR A 156 2.55 8.58 0.48
N GLY A 157 1.35 8.60 -0.09
CA GLY A 157 0.25 7.74 0.35
C GLY A 157 0.59 6.26 0.28
N PHE A 158 1.29 5.83 -0.77
CA PHE A 158 1.75 4.44 -0.90
C PHE A 158 2.75 4.03 0.18
N PHE A 159 3.76 4.86 0.49
CA PHE A 159 4.72 4.54 1.54
C PHE A 159 4.11 4.53 2.94
N LEU A 160 3.24 5.51 3.25
CA LEU A 160 2.48 5.52 4.51
C LEU A 160 1.62 4.25 4.63
N PHE A 161 0.97 3.89 3.53
CA PHE A 161 0.13 2.70 3.45
C PHE A 161 0.94 1.42 3.72
N MET A 162 2.00 1.17 2.94
CA MET A 162 2.82 -0.03 3.06
C MET A 162 3.50 -0.13 4.43
N GLY A 163 4.09 0.96 4.91
CA GLY A 163 4.70 1.02 6.24
C GLY A 163 3.69 0.73 7.36
N GLY A 164 2.48 1.28 7.25
CA GLY A 164 1.39 1.00 8.19
C GLY A 164 0.97 -0.48 8.20
N ILE A 165 0.88 -1.11 7.03
CA ILE A 165 0.60 -2.54 6.89
C ILE A 165 1.69 -3.38 7.55
N TYR A 166 2.97 -3.08 7.31
CA TYR A 166 4.07 -3.80 7.96
C TYR A 166 4.04 -3.67 9.48
N LEU A 167 3.78 -2.47 10.00
CA LEU A 167 3.63 -2.27 11.45
C LEU A 167 2.48 -3.10 12.03
N CYS A 168 1.34 -3.18 11.34
CA CYS A 168 0.21 -3.99 11.81
C CYS A 168 0.53 -5.50 11.81
N GLN A 169 1.27 -5.97 10.81
CA GLN A 169 1.49 -7.40 10.57
C GLN A 169 2.71 -7.96 11.29
N LEU A 170 3.70 -7.12 11.58
CA LEU A 170 4.96 -7.51 12.21
C LEU A 170 5.09 -7.05 13.67
N CYS A 171 4.09 -6.34 14.22
CA CYS A 171 4.11 -5.99 15.64
C CYS A 171 3.94 -7.23 16.53
N PRO A 172 4.45 -7.19 17.77
CA PRO A 172 4.19 -8.24 18.75
C PRO A 172 2.69 -8.47 18.94
N GLY A 173 2.27 -9.74 18.93
CA GLY A 173 0.86 -10.10 19.03
C GLY A 173 0.08 -9.97 17.73
N ALA A 174 0.71 -9.74 16.58
CA ALA A 174 0.11 -9.98 15.27
C ALA A 174 0.36 -11.42 14.83
N LEU A 175 -0.57 -11.99 14.06
CA LEU A 175 -0.49 -13.41 13.71
C LEU A 175 0.79 -13.72 12.91
N LEU A 176 1.09 -12.88 11.91
CA LEU A 176 2.29 -13.04 11.08
C LEU A 176 3.58 -12.76 11.89
N GLY A 177 3.59 -11.70 12.71
CA GLY A 177 4.71 -11.35 13.57
C GLY A 177 5.05 -12.45 14.58
N ASP A 178 4.05 -13.03 15.24
CA ASP A 178 4.22 -14.12 16.20
C ASP A 178 4.67 -15.41 15.49
N TRP A 179 4.13 -15.71 14.30
CA TRP A 179 4.56 -16.85 13.48
C TRP A 179 6.03 -16.74 13.08
N ILE A 180 6.47 -15.56 12.60
CA ILE A 180 7.87 -15.26 12.30
C ILE A 180 8.72 -15.33 13.58
N GLY A 181 8.19 -14.86 14.70
CA GLY A 181 8.87 -14.88 16.00
C GLY A 181 9.22 -16.28 16.49
N GLY A 182 8.39 -17.28 16.16
CA GLY A 182 8.60 -18.70 16.45
C GLY A 182 9.63 -19.40 15.55
N LEU A 183 10.10 -18.76 14.48
CA LEU A 183 11.16 -19.30 13.63
C LEU A 183 12.55 -19.16 14.30
N GLY A 184 13.49 -20.00 13.88
CA GLY A 184 14.88 -19.92 14.33
C GLY A 184 15.52 -18.56 14.04
N LEU A 185 16.48 -18.14 14.88
CA LEU A 185 17.11 -16.83 14.79
C LEU A 185 17.72 -16.55 13.41
N GLU A 186 18.40 -17.53 12.82
CA GLU A 186 19.04 -17.39 11.50
C GLU A 186 18.00 -17.22 10.38
N THR A 187 16.89 -17.97 10.43
CA THR A 187 15.78 -17.81 9.49
C THR A 187 15.18 -16.41 9.60
N ARG A 188 14.97 -15.91 10.82
CA ARG A 188 14.45 -14.56 11.05
C ARG A 188 15.40 -13.48 10.53
N ARG A 189 16.71 -13.64 10.76
CA ARG A 189 17.74 -12.73 10.24
C ARG A 189 17.71 -12.69 8.71
N LEU A 190 17.64 -13.84 8.07
CA LEU A 190 17.54 -13.94 6.62
C LEU A 190 16.26 -13.26 6.09
N MET A 191 15.09 -13.55 6.68
CA MET A 191 13.83 -12.91 6.28
C MET A 191 13.86 -11.40 6.47
N CYS A 192 14.43 -10.92 7.56
CA CYS A 192 14.61 -9.50 7.82
C CYS A 192 15.54 -8.86 6.77
N ALA A 193 16.69 -9.48 6.48
CA ALA A 193 17.61 -9.00 5.45
C ALA A 193 16.96 -8.95 4.06
N VAL A 194 16.23 -10.01 3.67
CA VAL A 194 15.46 -10.05 2.42
C VAL A 194 14.41 -8.95 2.38
N GLY A 195 13.66 -8.75 3.47
CA GLY A 195 12.66 -7.69 3.59
C GLY A 195 13.28 -6.31 3.45
N VAL A 196 14.38 -6.03 4.14
CA VAL A 196 15.11 -4.74 4.02
C VAL A 196 15.60 -4.51 2.59
N VAL A 197 16.17 -5.52 1.93
CA VAL A 197 16.61 -5.40 0.53
C VAL A 197 15.42 -5.10 -0.38
N GLN A 198 14.31 -5.82 -0.21
CA GLN A 198 13.10 -5.62 -1.01
C GLN A 198 12.49 -4.22 -0.78
N GLU A 199 12.50 -3.71 0.45
CA GLU A 199 12.05 -2.35 0.77
C GLU A 199 12.95 -1.28 0.16
N VAL A 200 14.26 -1.43 0.26
CA VAL A 200 15.21 -0.50 -0.40
C VAL A 200 14.99 -0.49 -1.91
N MET A 201 14.78 -1.65 -2.53
CA MET A 201 14.49 -1.75 -3.96
C MET A 201 13.15 -1.09 -4.33
N GLN A 202 12.12 -1.26 -3.50
CA GLN A 202 10.82 -0.60 -3.69
C GLN A 202 10.93 0.92 -3.60
N VAL A 203 11.59 1.44 -2.56
CA VAL A 203 11.81 2.89 -2.38
C VAL A 203 12.58 3.46 -3.56
N LYS A 204 13.69 2.83 -3.95
CA LYS A 204 14.49 3.26 -5.12
C LYS A 204 13.67 3.23 -6.41
N GLY A 205 12.84 2.20 -6.59
CA GLY A 205 11.95 2.07 -7.75
C GLY A 205 10.95 3.23 -7.83
N VAL A 206 10.25 3.52 -6.73
CA VAL A 206 9.26 4.62 -6.68
C VAL A 206 9.91 5.99 -6.84
N VAL A 207 11.04 6.24 -6.16
CA VAL A 207 11.76 7.52 -6.28
C VAL A 207 12.30 7.70 -7.70
N GLY A 208 12.92 6.66 -8.28
CA GLY A 208 13.39 6.68 -9.67
C GLY A 208 12.26 6.90 -10.66
N ARG A 209 11.10 6.27 -10.43
CA ARG A 209 9.91 6.49 -11.26
C ARG A 209 9.39 7.91 -11.15
N ALA A 210 9.29 8.49 -9.95
CA ALA A 210 8.88 9.89 -9.77
C ALA A 210 9.71 10.86 -10.62
N VAL A 211 11.03 10.64 -10.71
CA VAL A 211 11.92 11.42 -11.60
C VAL A 211 11.54 11.25 -13.07
N LYS A 212 11.28 10.03 -13.53
CA LYS A 212 10.85 9.78 -14.91
C LYS A 212 9.47 10.39 -15.21
N GLU A 213 8.52 10.36 -14.27
CA GLU A 213 7.23 11.03 -14.48
C GLU A 213 7.41 12.55 -14.57
N ASP A 214 8.25 13.14 -13.72
CA ASP A 214 8.61 14.56 -13.80
C ASP A 214 9.18 14.92 -15.20
N GLU A 215 10.14 14.13 -15.69
CA GLU A 215 10.75 14.33 -17.02
C GLU A 215 9.73 14.21 -18.15
N MET A 216 8.84 13.23 -18.05
CA MET A 216 7.74 13.03 -19.00
C MET A 216 6.78 14.22 -18.98
N MET A 217 6.32 14.63 -17.82
CA MET A 217 5.37 15.75 -17.67
C MET A 217 6.01 17.07 -18.10
N LYS A 218 7.30 17.27 -17.83
CA LYS A 218 8.06 18.41 -18.37
C LYS A 218 8.13 18.36 -19.90
N GLY A 219 8.36 17.17 -20.47
CA GLY A 219 8.39 16.97 -21.92
C GLY A 219 7.05 17.30 -22.60
N GLU A 220 5.93 16.96 -21.96
CA GLU A 220 4.58 17.20 -22.48
C GLU A 220 4.12 18.65 -22.29
N PHE A 221 4.29 19.22 -21.10
CA PHE A 221 3.71 20.52 -20.73
C PHE A 221 4.69 21.70 -20.75
N GLY A 222 6.00 21.44 -20.90
CA GLY A 222 7.03 22.48 -21.05
C GLY A 222 6.99 23.55 -19.95
N ARG A 223 6.68 24.79 -20.35
CA ARG A 223 6.69 25.96 -19.44
C ARG A 223 5.67 25.86 -18.31
N ASP A 224 4.48 25.31 -18.59
CA ASP A 224 3.42 25.19 -17.58
C ASP A 224 3.87 24.25 -16.44
N TRP A 225 4.60 23.19 -16.79
CA TRP A 225 5.23 22.31 -15.80
C TRP A 225 6.32 23.03 -15.01
N ASP A 226 7.21 23.78 -15.69
CA ASP A 226 8.30 24.49 -15.00
C ASP A 226 7.77 25.53 -14.00
N GLU A 227 6.70 26.26 -14.35
CA GLU A 227 6.05 27.23 -13.46
C GLU A 227 5.36 26.58 -12.27
N TRP A 228 4.68 25.45 -12.48
CA TRP A 228 4.08 24.69 -11.40
C TRP A 228 5.12 24.04 -10.49
N ALA A 229 6.14 23.38 -11.04
CA ALA A 229 7.21 22.73 -10.29
C ALA A 229 8.03 23.73 -9.45
N ARG A 230 8.15 24.98 -9.90
CA ARG A 230 8.77 26.06 -9.10
C ARG A 230 7.94 26.41 -7.86
N ARG A 231 6.61 26.40 -7.97
CA ARG A 231 5.68 26.66 -6.85
C ARG A 231 5.56 25.46 -5.91
N VAL A 232 5.71 24.25 -6.45
CA VAL A 232 5.60 22.98 -5.71
C VAL A 232 6.94 22.21 -5.82
N PRO A 233 8.00 22.68 -5.13
CA PRO A 233 9.34 22.10 -5.30
C PRO A 233 9.42 20.66 -4.79
N ALA A 234 8.67 20.34 -3.73
CA ALA A 234 8.68 19.04 -3.08
C ALA A 234 8.09 17.95 -3.98
N ARG A 235 8.84 16.86 -4.17
CA ARG A 235 8.39 15.69 -4.94
C ARG A 235 7.46 14.79 -4.14
N LEU A 236 7.85 14.44 -2.92
CA LEU A 236 7.19 13.38 -2.16
C LEU A 236 6.70 13.90 -0.81
N VAL A 237 7.62 14.42 0.00
CA VAL A 237 7.30 14.84 1.36
C VAL A 237 7.41 16.35 1.43
N PRO A 238 6.36 17.07 1.88
CA PRO A 238 6.44 18.50 2.05
C PRO A 238 7.70 18.87 2.84
N PHE A 239 8.47 19.83 2.33
CA PHE A 239 9.64 20.42 3.03
C PHE A 239 10.85 19.51 3.27
N VAL A 240 10.84 18.25 2.80
CA VAL A 240 11.96 17.30 2.99
C VAL A 240 12.53 16.81 1.67
N PHE A 241 11.69 16.70 0.63
CA PHE A 241 12.10 16.27 -0.72
C PHE A 241 11.06 16.60 -1.78
#